data_AF-A0A1V6CM93-F1
#
_entry.id   AF-A0A1V6CM93-F1
#
_cell.length_a   1.000
_cell.length_b   1.000
_cell.length_c   1.000
_cell.angle_alpha   90.00
_cell.angle_beta   90.00
_cell.angle_gamma   90.00
#
_symmetry.space_group_name_H-M   'P 1'
#
loop_
_entity.id
_entity.type
_entity.pdbx_description
1 polymer ?
#
loop_
_entity_poly.entity_id
_entity_poly.type
_entity_poly.pdbx_seq_one_letter_code
_entity_poly.pdbx_strand_id
1 'polypeptide(L)' 'MPFDPQLTKGQIINNKDLQSIFQCSTQGGMRRSHRTNTLVIISDHTKGLYKDKWENNILLIQAWD' A
#
# COMPACT_ATOMS: atom_id res chain seq x y z
N MET A 1 -18.86 -5.74 11.12
CA MET A 1 -18.86 -5.66 9.64
C MET A 1 -17.42 -5.86 9.17
N PRO A 2 -17.16 -6.72 8.17
CA PRO A 2 -15.84 -6.76 7.54
C PRO A 2 -15.52 -5.39 6.92
N PHE A 3 -14.25 -5.02 6.89
CA PHE A 3 -13.82 -3.79 6.24
C PHE A 3 -13.97 -3.93 4.72
N ASP A 4 -14.68 -2.99 4.10
CA ASP A 4 -14.80 -2.85 2.65
C ASP A 4 -14.21 -1.49 2.24
N PRO A 5 -13.08 -1.46 1.51
CA PRO A 5 -12.46 -0.23 1.06
C PRO A 5 -13.21 0.43 -0.12
N GLN A 6 -14.21 -0.22 -0.72
CA GLN A 6 -14.92 0.24 -1.92
C GLN A 6 -13.98 0.58 -3.09
N LEU A 7 -12.89 -0.18 -3.23
CA LEU A 7 -11.91 -0.02 -4.30
C LEU A 7 -12.14 -1.04 -5.41
N THR A 8 -11.95 -0.60 -6.66
CA THR A 8 -11.96 -1.48 -7.84
C THR A 8 -10.55 -1.64 -8.44
N LYS A 9 -10.28 -2.78 -9.08
CA LYS A 9 -8.97 -3.03 -9.72
C LYS A 9 -8.73 -1.99 -10.81
N GLY A 10 -7.56 -1.35 -10.78
CA GLY A 10 -7.17 -0.29 -11.73
C GLY A 10 -7.69 1.10 -11.37
N GLN A 11 -8.43 1.25 -10.27
CA GLN A 11 -8.84 2.56 -9.78
C GLN A 11 -7.61 3.41 -9.43
N ILE A 12 -7.61 4.64 -9.94
CA ILE A 12 -6.58 5.62 -9.64
C ILE A 12 -7.01 6.38 -8.38
N ILE A 13 -6.19 6.32 -7.34
CA ILE A 13 -6.38 7.07 -6.10
C ILE A 13 -5.10 7.84 -5.76
N ASN A 14 -5.24 8.95 -5.05
CA ASN A 14 -4.09 9.70 -4.56
C ASN A 14 -3.73 9.32 -3.11
N ASN A 15 -2.63 9.87 -2.59
CA ASN A 15 -2.15 9.54 -1.24
C ASN A 15 -3.10 9.98 -0.11
N LYS A 16 -3.90 11.04 -0.32
CA LYS A 16 -4.93 11.48 0.65
C LYS A 16 -6.11 10.52 0.67
N ASP A 17 -6.54 10.04 -0.50
CA ASP A 17 -7.60 9.04 -0.60
C ASP A 17 -7.18 7.75 0.12
N LEU A 18 -5.95 7.27 -0.15
CA LEU A 18 -5.38 6.09 0.51
C LEU A 18 -5.31 6.27 2.04
N GLN A 19 -4.85 7.43 2.51
CA GLN A 19 -4.86 7.75 3.95
C GLN A 19 -6.28 7.72 4.53
N SER A 20 -7.27 8.29 3.86
CA SER A 20 -8.65 8.36 4.35
C SER A 20 -9.30 6.96 4.43
N ILE A 21 -9.11 6.15 3.37
CA ILE A 21 -9.64 4.79 3.26
C ILE A 21 -9.05 3.91 4.38
N PHE A 22 -7.73 3.87 4.50
CA PHE A 22 -7.05 2.95 5.41
C PHE A 22 -6.70 3.53 6.79
N GLN A 23 -6.90 4.84 7.01
CA GLN A 23 -6.45 5.55 8.23
C GLN A 23 -4.99 5.25 8.57
N CYS A 24 -4.08 5.54 7.64
CA CYS A 24 -2.64 5.28 7.78
C CYS A 24 -1.79 6.55 7.52
N SER A 25 -0.47 6.43 7.72
CA SER A 25 0.48 7.52 7.41
C SER A 25 0.46 7.90 5.92
N THR A 26 0.96 9.08 5.57
CA THR A 26 1.18 9.51 4.18
C THR A 26 2.55 9.13 3.64
N GLN A 27 3.44 8.59 4.48
CA GLN A 27 4.84 8.30 4.15
C GLN A 27 5.20 6.83 4.40
N GLY A 28 6.24 6.36 3.70
CA GLY A 28 6.73 4.97 3.77
C GLY A 28 6.01 4.02 2.82
N GLY A 29 6.69 2.93 2.44
CA GLY A 29 6.14 1.82 1.63
C GLY A 29 5.36 0.78 2.45
N MET A 30 5.55 0.76 3.78
CA MET A 30 4.83 -0.09 4.73
C MET A 30 4.15 0.79 5.77
N ARG A 31 2.82 0.70 5.88
CA ARG A 31 2.02 1.62 6.72
C ARG A 31 1.02 0.87 7.58
N ARG A 32 0.93 1.22 8.85
CA ARG A 32 -0.11 0.67 9.74
C ARG A 32 -1.45 1.35 9.45
N SER A 33 -2.48 0.56 9.19
CA SER A 33 -3.87 1.00 9.21
C SER A 33 -4.38 1.04 10.64
N HIS A 34 -4.81 2.21 11.10
CA HIS A 34 -5.50 2.35 12.40
C HIS A 34 -6.96 1.88 12.32
N ARG A 35 -7.54 1.80 11.12
CA ARG A 35 -8.93 1.36 10.90
C ARG A 35 -9.11 -0.12 11.17
N THR A 36 -8.19 -0.94 10.66
CA THR A 36 -8.29 -2.42 10.70
C THR A 36 -7.19 -3.07 11.52
N ASN A 37 -6.24 -2.29 12.05
CA ASN A 37 -5.05 -2.80 12.71
C ASN A 37 -4.21 -3.75 11.83
N THR A 38 -4.18 -3.49 10.52
CA THR A 38 -3.43 -4.28 9.53
C THR A 38 -2.26 -3.47 8.94
N LEU A 39 -1.37 -4.16 8.22
CA LEU A 39 -0.33 -3.55 7.42
C LEU A 39 -0.85 -3.26 5.99
N VAL A 40 -0.62 -2.04 5.51
CA VAL A 40 -0.83 -1.61 4.12
C VAL A 40 0.54 -1.53 3.46
N ILE A 41 0.75 -2.34 2.42
CA ILE A 41 1.99 -2.36 1.63
C ILE A 41 1.72 -1.61 0.33
N ILE A 42 2.57 -0.63 0.04
CA ILE A 42 2.50 0.20 -1.16
C ILE A 42 3.73 -0.12 -2.00
N SER A 43 3.49 -0.77 -3.13
CA SER A 43 4.49 -0.95 -4.16
C SER A 43 4.40 0.20 -5.16
N ASP A 44 5.38 1.10 -5.12
CA ASP A 44 5.42 2.32 -5.93
C ASP A 44 6.73 2.36 -6.73
N HIS A 45 6.66 1.91 -7.99
CA HIS A 45 7.80 1.92 -8.92
C HIS A 45 8.08 3.31 -9.52
N THR A 46 7.29 4.33 -9.21
CA THR A 46 7.54 5.70 -9.70
C THR A 46 8.66 6.39 -8.93
N LYS A 47 8.94 5.93 -7.71
CA LYS A 47 10.00 6.44 -6.85
C LYS A 47 11.14 5.42 -6.86
N GLY A 48 12.29 5.79 -7.42
CA GLY A 48 13.47 4.91 -7.53
C GLY A 48 14.10 4.43 -6.21
N LEU A 49 13.41 4.62 -5.09
CA LEU A 49 13.80 4.21 -3.73
C LEU A 49 13.46 2.74 -3.45
N TYR A 50 12.42 2.19 -4.09
CA TYR A 50 11.98 0.81 -3.88
C TYR A 50 12.09 0.01 -5.18
N LYS A 51 12.75 -1.14 -5.11
CA LYS A 51 12.90 -2.07 -6.23
C LYS A 51 12.13 -3.35 -5.98
N ASP A 52 10.83 -3.20 -5.72
CA ASP A 52 9.93 -4.35 -5.69
C ASP A 52 10.01 -5.07 -7.04
N LYS A 53 9.87 -6.40 -7.03
CA LYS A 53 9.94 -7.19 -8.26
C LYS A 53 9.01 -8.39 -8.22
N TRP A 54 8.48 -8.73 -9.38
CA TRP A 54 7.73 -9.97 -9.57
C TRP A 54 8.68 -11.10 -9.99
N GLU A 55 8.63 -12.22 -9.28
CA GLU A 55 9.34 -13.46 -9.61
C GLU A 55 8.38 -14.64 -9.50
N ASN A 56 8.15 -15.38 -10.59
CA ASN A 56 7.31 -16.58 -10.57
C ASN A 56 5.94 -16.39 -9.87
N ASN A 57 5.26 -15.27 -10.16
CA ASN A 57 3.99 -14.86 -9.52
C ASN A 57 4.06 -14.50 -8.02
N ILE A 58 5.27 -14.28 -7.50
CA ILE A 58 5.51 -13.77 -6.14
C ILE A 58 5.98 -12.32 -6.26
N LEU A 59 5.33 -11.40 -5.53
CA LEU A 59 5.81 -10.04 -5.39
C LEU A 59 6.79 -9.97 -4.22
N LEU A 60 8.06 -9.71 -4.53
CA LEU A 60 9.11 -9.47 -3.55
C LEU A 60 9.14 -7.98 -3.24
N ILE A 61 8.78 -7.65 -1.99
CA ILE A 61 8.77 -6.27 -1.49
C ILE A 61 10.13 -5.98 -0.85
N GLN A 62 10.75 -4.85 -1.21
CA GLN A 62 11.98 -4.40 -0.58
C GLN A 62 11.65 -3.71 0.75
N ALA A 63 12.13 -4.28 1.85
CA ALA A 63 12.21 -3.60 3.14
C ALA A 63 13.51 -2.78 3.23
N TRP A 64 13.50 -1.70 4.01
CA TRP A 64 14.73 -1.00 4.38
C TRP A 64 15.54 -1.91 5.32
N ASP A 65 16.86 -1.95 5.15
CA ASP A 65 17.80 -2.45 6.17
C ASP A 65 17.93 -1.44 7.32
#